data_AF-A0A1E3L475-F1
#
_entry.id   AF-A0A1E3L475-F1
#
_cell.length_a   1.000
_cell.length_b   1.000
_cell.length_c   1.000
_cell.angle_alpha   90.00
_cell.angle_beta   90.00
_cell.angle_gamma   90.00
#
_symmetry.space_group_name_H-M   'P 1'
#
loop_
_entity.id
_entity.type
_entity.pdbx_description
1 polymer ?
#
loop_
_entity_poly.entity_id
_entity_poly.type
_entity_poly.pdbx_seq_one_letter_code
_entity_poly.pdbx_strand_id
1 'polypeptide(L)'
;MKLRKKPVMIATVSALAISGSIFVNSTYASQATKQLKAMYNNIKVIYNNQEVTVDASQEPFMVNGTTYIPLRMMGDVFDKKVTWDNTNKIVNVADKTTQVPQTTVDTLNSQIQNLQLQLNTATAQNTTKDTTIAQLQAQITSLNTQITDLKNNNTSSNSNSTTLNKLQTTLNNSYADYKGTSANIELTGNSDKLKVNIKVTESVWNDLSTSNRRTLLQNIVDAIHDNSTYDEATVTGTVVTKNSVKLLTFSTNSSNSIIIGSNVDLSTVQTTLNNDFGTYKGVKLSIELSNDNDEEIVFRIYANKGDWNSLTSYQTNTLFNSVAEEIDSAYSNMNKKIYGFVYDSSNKTSILERYNGS
;
A
#
# COMPACT_ATOMS: atom_id res chain seq x y z
N MET A 1 114.65 -31.72 -34.57
CA MET A 1 113.80 -32.67 -35.33
C MET A 1 112.49 -32.85 -34.57
N LYS A 2 111.35 -32.67 -35.26
CA LYS A 2 110.04 -33.28 -34.97
C LYS A 2 109.26 -32.78 -33.72
N LEU A 3 108.14 -32.09 -33.95
CA LEU A 3 106.74 -32.58 -33.94
C LEU A 3 106.07 -32.27 -32.59
N ARG A 4 105.35 -31.14 -32.47
CA ARG A 4 103.87 -31.07 -32.47
C ARG A 4 103.18 -32.34 -31.96
N LYS A 5 102.37 -32.18 -30.91
CA LYS A 5 100.99 -32.69 -30.78
C LYS A 5 100.30 -32.09 -29.53
N LYS A 6 99.32 -31.21 -29.77
CA LYS A 6 98.09 -31.06 -28.94
C LYS A 6 97.16 -32.25 -29.31
N PRO A 7 96.07 -32.66 -28.58
CA PRO A 7 95.04 -31.75 -28.02
C PRO A 7 94.12 -32.27 -26.85
N VAL A 8 93.13 -31.41 -26.50
CA VAL A 8 91.78 -31.62 -25.85
C VAL A 8 91.75 -31.93 -24.32
N MET A 9 90.90 -31.41 -23.41
CA MET A 9 89.47 -30.98 -23.41
C MET A 9 89.18 -30.05 -22.19
N ILE A 10 88.58 -28.84 -22.32
CA ILE A 10 87.19 -28.38 -21.94
C ILE A 10 86.86 -28.53 -20.43
N ALA A 11 86.39 -27.56 -19.62
CA ALA A 11 85.33 -26.53 -19.82
C ALA A 11 85.32 -25.41 -18.73
N THR A 12 84.91 -24.18 -19.13
CA THR A 12 83.93 -23.22 -18.49
C THR A 12 84.11 -22.80 -17.01
N VAL A 13 83.96 -21.55 -16.53
CA VAL A 13 82.99 -20.45 -16.78
C VAL A 13 83.61 -19.10 -16.36
N SER A 14 83.09 -18.04 -16.98
CA SER A 14 83.27 -16.59 -16.90
C SER A 14 83.20 -15.88 -15.53
N ALA A 15 83.69 -14.63 -15.59
CA ALA A 15 83.33 -13.41 -14.83
C ALA A 15 84.11 -13.08 -13.55
N LEU A 16 84.91 -12.01 -13.61
CA LEU A 16 85.43 -11.07 -12.59
C LEU A 16 86.64 -10.37 -13.26
N ALA A 17 86.97 -9.08 -13.17
CA ALA A 17 86.51 -7.96 -12.37
C ALA A 17 87.16 -6.65 -12.90
N ILE A 18 86.67 -5.52 -12.38
CA ILE A 18 87.32 -4.19 -12.28
C ILE A 18 87.22 -3.27 -13.53
N SER A 19 86.07 -2.59 -13.55
CA SER A 19 85.86 -1.17 -13.89
C SER A 19 87.12 -0.33 -14.15
N GLY A 20 87.18 0.20 -15.38
CA GLY A 20 88.06 1.31 -15.74
C GLY A 20 87.73 2.57 -14.97
N SER A 21 88.79 3.17 -14.41
CA SER A 21 88.81 4.42 -13.67
C SER A 21 88.39 5.58 -14.56
N ILE A 22 87.19 6.12 -14.36
CA ILE A 22 86.90 7.51 -14.69
C ILE A 22 87.10 8.29 -13.40
N PHE A 23 88.31 8.83 -13.21
CA PHE A 23 88.56 9.84 -12.21
C PHE A 23 87.77 11.10 -12.59
N VAL A 24 86.66 11.37 -11.90
CA VAL A 24 86.12 12.72 -11.83
C VAL A 24 87.12 13.54 -11.01
N ASN A 25 87.86 14.41 -11.67
CA ASN A 25 88.68 15.41 -11.00
C ASN A 25 87.73 16.38 -10.28
N SER A 26 87.47 16.17 -8.99
CA SER A 26 87.04 17.26 -8.13
C SER A 26 88.20 18.25 -8.08
N THR A 27 88.11 19.35 -8.82
CA THR A 27 89.06 20.45 -8.73
C THR A 27 88.90 21.06 -7.34
N TYR A 28 89.73 20.64 -6.39
CA TYR A 28 89.82 21.31 -5.10
C TYR A 28 90.26 22.76 -5.34
N ALA A 29 89.52 23.70 -4.75
CA ALA A 29 89.92 25.10 -4.77
C ALA A 29 91.32 25.23 -4.14
N SER A 30 92.16 26.07 -4.75
CA SER A 30 93.50 26.36 -4.22
C SER A 30 93.42 26.82 -2.76
N GLN A 31 94.17 26.17 -1.87
CA GLN A 31 94.34 26.62 -0.49
C GLN A 31 95.35 27.76 -0.45
N ALA A 32 94.92 28.94 -0.89
CA ALA A 32 95.72 30.15 -0.89
C ALA A 32 94.88 31.32 -0.36
N THR A 33 95.49 32.14 0.49
CA THR A 33 94.86 33.39 0.93
C THR A 33 94.95 34.42 -0.17
N LYS A 34 93.81 34.96 -0.60
CA LYS A 34 93.73 36.08 -1.54
C LYS A 34 93.13 37.29 -0.83
N GLN A 35 93.77 38.44 -0.97
CA GLN A 35 93.17 39.70 -0.56
C GLN A 35 92.17 40.14 -1.63
N LEU A 36 90.95 40.48 -1.21
CA LEU A 36 89.89 41.01 -2.08
C LEU A 36 89.56 42.43 -1.65
N LYS A 37 89.39 43.32 -2.62
CA LYS A 37 88.82 44.66 -2.38
C LYS A 37 87.29 44.56 -2.51
N ALA A 38 86.59 44.67 -1.39
CA ALA A 38 85.13 44.68 -1.34
C ALA A 38 84.59 46.12 -1.36
N MET A 39 83.51 46.34 -2.11
CA MET A 39 82.75 47.59 -2.09
C MET A 39 81.41 47.37 -1.41
N TYR A 40 81.12 48.20 -0.42
CA TYR A 40 79.84 48.28 0.28
C TYR A 40 79.11 49.52 -0.23
N ASN A 41 77.95 49.33 -0.85
CA ASN A 41 77.20 50.42 -1.50
C ASN A 41 75.69 50.26 -1.24
N ASN A 42 75.31 50.02 0.02
CA ASN A 42 73.92 49.87 0.45
C ASN A 42 73.12 48.89 -0.42
N ILE A 43 73.68 47.70 -0.65
CA ILE A 43 73.10 46.71 -1.56
C ILE A 43 71.87 46.10 -0.90
N LYS A 44 70.71 46.27 -1.55
CA LYS A 44 69.41 45.76 -1.06
C LYS A 44 69.09 44.40 -1.66
N VAL A 45 68.53 43.52 -0.83
CA VAL A 45 67.99 42.23 -1.26
C VAL A 45 66.47 42.29 -1.13
N ILE A 46 65.75 41.99 -2.22
CA ILE A 46 64.29 41.93 -2.24
C ILE A 46 63.85 40.49 -2.45
N TYR A 47 63.02 39.97 -1.56
CA TYR A 47 62.37 38.66 -1.68
C TYR A 47 60.86 38.84 -1.60
N ASN A 48 60.12 38.34 -2.60
CA ASN A 48 58.66 38.51 -2.72
C ASN A 48 58.20 39.98 -2.51
N ASN A 49 58.88 40.92 -3.17
CA ASN A 49 58.61 42.36 -3.09
C ASN A 49 58.83 42.99 -1.70
N GLN A 50 59.43 42.28 -0.75
CA GLN A 50 59.81 42.80 0.57
C GLN A 50 61.33 42.92 0.68
N GLU A 51 61.81 44.03 1.25
CA GLU A 51 63.23 44.22 1.54
C GLU A 51 63.64 43.30 2.70
N VAL A 52 64.66 42.46 2.46
CA VAL A 52 65.23 41.55 3.47
C VAL A 52 66.02 42.38 4.47
N THR A 53 65.73 42.23 5.76
CA THR A 53 66.50 42.87 6.83
C THR A 53 67.94 42.34 6.85
N VAL A 54 68.90 43.25 6.78
CA VAL A 54 70.33 42.94 6.76
C VAL A 54 70.97 43.31 8.09
N ASP A 55 71.67 42.36 8.72
CA ASP A 55 72.60 42.66 9.81
C ASP A 55 73.87 43.28 9.21
N ALA A 56 74.33 44.40 9.77
CA ALA A 56 75.53 45.11 9.29
C ALA A 56 76.80 44.22 9.28
N SER A 57 76.86 43.18 10.12
CA SER A 57 77.96 42.21 10.15
C SER A 57 77.91 41.17 9.02
N GLN A 58 76.80 41.08 8.29
CA GLN A 58 76.54 40.09 7.23
C GLN A 58 75.90 40.78 6.01
N GLU A 59 76.28 42.02 5.71
CA GLU A 59 75.74 42.75 4.57
C GLU A 59 76.31 42.27 3.21
N PRO A 60 75.53 42.32 2.12
CA PRO A 60 76.04 42.02 0.79
C PRO A 60 77.12 43.01 0.35
N PHE A 61 78.08 42.53 -0.42
CA PHE A 61 79.18 43.36 -0.92
C PHE A 61 79.52 43.00 -2.37
N MET A 62 80.25 43.88 -3.05
CA MET A 62 80.69 43.66 -4.43
C MET A 62 82.19 43.46 -4.53
N VAL A 63 82.63 42.44 -5.27
CA VAL A 63 84.03 42.21 -5.65
C VAL A 63 84.11 42.06 -7.16
N ASN A 64 84.94 42.86 -7.82
CA ASN A 64 85.17 42.83 -9.27
C ASN A 64 83.88 42.86 -10.12
N GLY A 65 82.87 43.64 -9.71
CA GLY A 65 81.59 43.74 -10.41
C GLY A 65 80.56 42.65 -10.05
N THR A 66 80.93 41.67 -9.22
CA THR A 66 80.02 40.60 -8.77
C THR A 66 79.52 40.86 -7.36
N THR A 67 78.21 40.82 -7.16
CA THR A 67 77.58 40.91 -5.84
C THR A 67 77.62 39.57 -5.13
N TYR A 68 78.09 39.56 -3.88
CA TYR A 68 78.11 38.41 -3.00
C TYR A 68 77.12 38.64 -1.86
N ILE A 69 76.22 37.67 -1.68
CA ILE A 69 75.21 37.68 -0.63
C ILE A 69 75.53 36.54 0.34
N PRO A 70 75.62 36.79 1.65
CA PRO A 70 75.86 35.72 2.61
C PRO A 70 74.78 34.64 2.54
N LEU A 71 75.20 33.39 2.32
CA LEU A 71 74.28 32.26 2.19
C LEU A 71 73.46 32.03 3.46
N ARG A 72 73.99 32.34 4.65
CA ARG A 72 73.26 32.24 5.92
C ARG A 72 72.08 33.21 5.99
N MET A 73 72.27 34.45 5.54
CA MET A 73 71.17 35.42 5.40
C MET A 73 70.06 34.84 4.51
N MET A 74 70.42 34.32 3.33
CA MET A 74 69.42 33.72 2.43
C MET A 74 68.82 32.42 2.97
N GLY A 75 69.56 31.69 3.81
CA GLY A 75 69.06 30.55 4.55
C GLY A 75 67.87 30.93 5.43
N ASP A 76 67.96 32.04 6.17
CA ASP A 76 66.86 32.52 7.00
C ASP A 76 65.65 32.96 6.15
N VAL A 77 65.90 33.65 5.03
CA VAL A 77 64.85 34.06 4.08
C VAL A 77 64.08 32.86 3.52
N PHE A 78 64.76 31.75 3.22
CA PHE A 78 64.17 30.54 2.64
C PHE A 78 63.74 29.48 3.67
N ASP A 79 63.79 29.84 4.95
CA ASP A 79 63.56 28.93 6.08
C ASP A 79 64.37 27.63 6.01
N LYS A 80 65.66 27.79 5.69
CA LYS A 80 66.65 26.72 5.63
C LYS A 80 67.67 26.90 6.75
N LYS A 81 68.22 25.79 7.23
CA LYS A 81 69.33 25.77 8.18
C LYS A 81 70.64 25.66 7.41
N VAL A 82 71.53 26.64 7.58
CA VAL A 82 72.86 26.67 6.94
C VAL A 82 73.96 26.45 7.98
N THR A 83 74.68 25.33 7.90
CA THR A 83 75.81 25.02 8.80
C THR A 83 77.14 24.95 8.06
N TRP A 84 78.22 25.28 8.77
CA TRP A 84 79.59 25.18 8.26
C TRP A 84 80.32 24.04 8.97
N ASP A 85 80.74 23.04 8.21
CA ASP A 85 81.67 22.03 8.67
C ASP A 85 83.10 22.51 8.39
N ASN A 86 83.76 23.00 9.43
CA ASN A 86 85.11 23.54 9.31
C ASN A 86 86.17 22.46 9.06
N THR A 87 85.90 21.21 9.41
CA THR A 87 86.85 20.10 9.23
C THR A 87 86.90 19.69 7.78
N ASN A 88 85.73 19.45 7.17
CA ASN A 88 85.63 19.00 5.78
C ASN A 88 85.52 20.15 4.77
N LYS A 89 85.42 21.40 5.26
CA LYS A 89 85.20 22.61 4.45
C LYS A 89 83.90 22.53 3.64
N ILE A 90 82.83 22.04 4.27
CA ILE A 90 81.51 21.83 3.63
C ILE A 90 80.50 22.83 4.19
N VAL A 91 79.72 23.43 3.30
CA VAL A 91 78.50 24.16 3.66
C VAL A 91 77.30 23.23 3.48
N ASN A 92 76.55 22.98 4.54
CA ASN A 92 75.32 22.18 4.49
C ASN A 92 74.10 23.10 4.55
N VAL A 93 73.11 22.82 3.70
CA VAL A 93 71.81 23.50 3.67
C VAL A 93 70.72 22.44 3.80
N ALA A 94 69.86 22.57 4.82
CA ALA A 94 68.78 21.61 5.08
C ALA A 94 67.46 22.31 5.39
N ASP A 95 66.34 21.63 5.12
CA ASP A 95 65.03 22.07 5.62
C ASP A 95 65.01 22.09 7.14
N LYS A 96 64.38 23.13 7.72
CA LYS A 96 64.05 23.11 9.14
C LYS A 96 62.88 22.14 9.30
N THR A 97 63.11 21.01 9.95
CA THR A 97 62.04 20.05 10.23
C THR A 97 61.04 20.69 11.20
N THR A 98 59.86 21.07 10.71
CA THR A 98 58.74 21.44 11.58
C THR A 98 58.21 20.17 12.24
N GLN A 99 58.63 19.92 13.48
CA GLN A 99 57.97 18.91 14.32
C GLN A 99 56.56 19.42 14.64
N VAL A 100 55.55 18.61 14.36
CA VAL A 100 54.19 18.89 14.85
C VAL A 100 54.26 18.92 16.37
N PRO A 101 53.83 20.00 17.04
CA PRO A 101 53.89 20.08 18.49
C PRO A 101 53.13 18.91 19.13
N GLN A 102 53.75 18.24 20.11
CA GLN A 102 53.13 17.14 20.84
C GLN A 102 51.77 17.55 21.43
N THR A 103 51.64 18.82 21.84
CA THR A 103 50.38 19.42 22.33
C THR A 103 49.23 19.33 21.32
N THR A 104 49.51 19.46 20.01
CA THR A 104 48.50 19.30 18.96
C THR A 104 48.05 17.84 18.85
N VAL A 105 48.99 16.90 18.95
CA VAL A 105 48.68 15.46 18.94
C VAL A 105 47.84 15.08 20.16
N ASP A 106 48.20 15.58 21.34
CA ASP A 106 47.48 15.32 22.59
C ASP A 106 46.06 15.91 22.55
N THR A 107 45.90 17.09 21.96
CA THR A 107 44.59 17.74 21.76
C THR A 107 43.70 16.92 20.82
N LEU A 108 44.24 16.47 19.68
CA LEU A 108 43.50 15.65 18.72
C LEU A 108 43.11 14.30 19.33
N ASN A 109 44.01 13.66 20.08
CA ASN A 109 43.72 12.41 20.78
C ASN A 109 42.60 12.59 21.82
N SER A 110 42.62 13.71 22.56
CA SER A 110 41.56 14.03 23.53
C SER A 110 40.21 14.26 22.84
N GLN A 111 40.19 14.92 21.68
CA GLN A 111 38.98 15.10 20.87
C GLN A 111 38.45 13.76 20.33
N ILE A 112 39.32 12.87 19.84
CA ILE A 112 38.95 11.54 19.38
C ILE A 112 38.29 10.74 20.51
N GLN A 113 38.88 10.75 21.70
CA GLN A 113 38.30 10.07 22.87
C GLN A 113 36.94 10.65 23.26
N ASN A 114 36.77 11.97 23.19
CA ASN A 114 35.49 12.62 23.48
C ASN A 114 34.41 12.21 22.46
N LEU A 115 34.74 12.22 21.17
CA LEU A 115 33.83 11.79 20.11
C LEU A 115 33.45 10.30 20.24
N GLN A 116 34.39 9.44 20.62
CA GLN A 116 34.11 8.02 20.89
C GLN A 116 33.15 7.85 22.07
N LEU A 117 33.32 8.65 23.14
CA LEU A 117 32.40 8.64 24.27
C LEU A 117 30.99 9.07 23.85
N GLN A 118 30.88 10.15 23.08
CA GLN A 118 29.59 10.63 22.56
C GLN A 118 28.91 9.59 21.66
N LEU A 119 29.67 8.92 20.80
CA LEU A 119 29.17 7.86 19.92
C LEU A 119 28.63 6.67 20.74
N ASN A 120 29.34 6.27 21.79
CA ASN A 120 28.90 5.20 22.69
C ASN A 120 27.61 5.61 23.43
N THR A 121 27.51 6.85 23.90
CA THR A 121 26.29 7.37 24.54
C THR A 121 25.11 7.38 23.56
N ALA A 122 25.29 7.88 22.33
CA ALA A 122 24.25 7.90 21.32
C ALA A 122 23.80 6.48 20.94
N THR A 123 24.74 5.54 20.83
CA THR A 123 24.44 4.12 20.57
C THR A 123 23.61 3.51 21.69
N ALA A 124 23.98 3.74 22.96
CA ALA A 124 23.21 3.27 24.10
C ALA A 124 21.79 3.86 24.13
N GLN A 125 21.64 5.14 23.81
CA GLN A 125 20.34 5.80 23.71
C GLN A 125 19.46 5.20 22.60
N ASN A 126 20.03 4.87 21.44
CA ASN A 126 19.30 4.20 20.35
C ASN A 126 18.83 2.81 20.79
N THR A 127 19.69 2.03 21.45
CA THR A 127 19.28 0.73 22.01
C THR A 127 18.13 0.88 23.01
N THR A 128 18.14 1.91 23.87
CA THR A 128 17.02 2.19 24.80
C THR A 128 15.74 2.61 24.06
N LYS A 129 15.86 3.37 22.97
CA LYS A 129 14.70 3.73 22.14
C LYS A 129 14.13 2.49 21.45
N ASP A 130 14.96 1.62 20.92
CA ASP A 130 14.53 0.38 20.26
C ASP A 130 13.83 -0.56 21.24
N THR A 131 14.33 -0.71 22.48
CA THR A 131 13.63 -1.48 23.51
C THR A 131 12.30 -0.84 23.89
N THR A 132 12.22 0.49 23.97
CA THR A 132 10.97 1.21 24.22
C THR A 132 9.97 1.01 23.08
N ILE A 133 10.42 1.10 21.83
CA ILE A 133 9.58 0.85 20.64
C ILE A 133 9.05 -0.58 20.66
N ALA A 134 9.90 -1.57 20.94
CA ALA A 134 9.47 -2.97 21.04
C ALA A 134 8.45 -3.17 22.18
N GLN A 135 8.64 -2.51 23.33
CA GLN A 135 7.68 -2.52 24.44
C GLN A 135 6.34 -1.89 24.04
N LEU A 136 6.36 -0.74 23.35
CA LEU A 136 5.15 -0.08 22.87
C LEU A 136 4.43 -0.93 21.81
N GLN A 137 5.16 -1.60 20.91
CA GLN A 137 4.59 -2.53 19.93
C GLN A 137 3.94 -3.74 20.60
N ALA A 138 4.56 -4.30 21.65
CA ALA A 138 3.98 -5.37 22.45
C ALA A 138 2.70 -4.89 23.18
N GLN A 139 2.71 -3.67 23.73
CA GLN A 139 1.52 -3.06 24.34
C GLN A 139 0.40 -2.84 23.32
N ILE A 140 0.69 -2.31 22.13
CA ILE A 140 -0.28 -2.14 21.04
C ILE A 140 -0.88 -3.49 20.65
N THR A 141 -0.06 -4.53 20.54
CA THR A 141 -0.51 -5.89 20.21
C THR A 141 -1.45 -6.42 21.30
N SER A 142 -1.07 -6.28 22.58
CA SER A 142 -1.91 -6.68 23.71
C SER A 142 -3.23 -5.90 23.76
N LEU A 143 -3.20 -4.60 23.53
CA LEU A 143 -4.41 -3.76 23.47
C LEU A 143 -5.30 -4.14 22.29
N ASN A 144 -4.75 -4.45 21.12
CA ASN A 144 -5.51 -4.92 19.97
C ASN A 144 -6.15 -6.28 20.23
N THR A 145 -5.45 -7.20 20.90
CA THR A 145 -6.01 -8.46 21.37
C THR A 145 -7.14 -8.20 22.36
N GLN A 146 -6.94 -7.31 23.35
CA GLN A 146 -7.99 -6.95 24.30
C GLN A 146 -9.18 -6.26 23.65
N ILE A 147 -9.00 -5.40 22.64
CA ILE A 147 -10.08 -4.79 21.87
C ILE A 147 -10.83 -5.87 21.09
N THR A 148 -10.11 -6.83 20.50
CA THR A 148 -10.71 -7.99 19.84
C THR A 148 -11.52 -8.81 20.84
N ASP A 149 -10.94 -9.13 21.99
CA ASP A 149 -11.59 -9.89 23.05
C ASP A 149 -12.77 -9.14 23.67
N LEU A 150 -12.70 -7.82 23.87
CA LEU A 150 -13.80 -7.01 24.38
C LEU A 150 -14.91 -6.85 23.34
N LYS A 151 -14.55 -6.70 22.06
CA LYS A 151 -15.51 -6.77 20.95
C LYS A 151 -16.19 -8.13 20.91
N ASN A 152 -15.46 -9.20 21.29
CA ASN A 152 -15.98 -10.56 21.40
C ASN A 152 -16.71 -10.84 22.74
N ASN A 153 -16.40 -10.14 23.84
CA ASN A 153 -16.93 -10.36 25.19
C ASN A 153 -18.14 -9.46 25.52
N ASN A 154 -18.29 -8.30 24.88
CA ASN A 154 -19.59 -7.60 24.82
C ASN A 154 -20.59 -8.36 23.91
N THR A 155 -20.13 -9.42 23.26
CA THR A 155 -20.94 -10.47 22.63
C THR A 155 -20.72 -11.79 23.35
N SER A 156 -20.81 -11.82 24.69
CA SER A 156 -20.85 -13.09 25.42
C SER A 156 -22.22 -13.74 25.28
N SER A 157 -22.46 -14.26 24.07
CA SER A 157 -23.28 -15.43 23.80
C SER A 157 -22.83 -16.00 22.46
N ASN A 158 -22.11 -17.11 22.56
CA ASN A 158 -22.02 -18.17 21.56
C ASN A 158 -20.91 -18.05 20.48
N SER A 159 -20.03 -19.06 20.46
CA SER A 159 -18.93 -19.30 19.50
C SER A 159 -19.37 -19.19 18.03
N ASN A 160 -20.67 -19.37 17.76
CA ASN A 160 -21.29 -19.22 16.44
C ASN A 160 -21.31 -17.78 15.90
N SER A 161 -21.16 -16.75 16.75
CA SER A 161 -21.24 -15.34 16.33
C SER A 161 -20.04 -14.90 15.48
N THR A 162 -18.82 -15.42 15.74
CA THR A 162 -17.63 -15.01 14.96
C THR A 162 -17.61 -15.61 13.55
N THR A 163 -18.03 -16.87 13.39
CA THR A 163 -18.16 -17.52 12.09
C THR A 163 -19.32 -16.92 11.28
N LEU A 164 -20.45 -16.65 11.92
CA LEU A 164 -21.60 -16.00 11.28
C LEU A 164 -21.27 -14.59 10.80
N ASN A 165 -20.56 -13.81 11.62
CA ASN A 165 -20.12 -12.46 11.25
C ASN A 165 -19.10 -12.48 10.10
N LYS A 166 -18.19 -13.46 10.07
CA LYS A 166 -17.25 -13.66 8.94
C LYS A 166 -18.01 -13.99 7.66
N LEU A 167 -18.93 -14.94 7.72
CA LEU A 167 -19.78 -15.29 6.57
C LEU A 167 -20.58 -14.08 6.09
N GLN A 168 -21.23 -13.36 7.01
CA GLN A 168 -21.95 -12.12 6.69
C GLN A 168 -21.03 -11.08 6.01
N THR A 169 -19.80 -10.92 6.49
CA THR A 169 -18.82 -10.01 5.87
C THR A 169 -18.46 -10.46 4.45
N THR A 170 -18.22 -11.76 4.24
CA THR A 170 -17.96 -12.33 2.91
C THR A 170 -19.12 -12.09 1.96
N LEU A 171 -20.36 -12.35 2.40
CA LEU A 171 -21.55 -12.12 1.58
C LEU A 171 -21.71 -10.65 1.19
N ASN A 172 -21.51 -9.73 2.14
CA ASN A 172 -21.57 -8.29 1.84
C ASN A 172 -20.46 -7.87 0.87
N ASN A 173 -19.23 -8.34 1.04
CA ASN A 173 -18.14 -8.02 0.12
C ASN A 173 -18.41 -8.52 -1.31
N SER A 174 -19.02 -9.70 -1.44
CA SER A 174 -19.31 -10.31 -2.75
C SER A 174 -20.56 -9.74 -3.43
N TYR A 175 -21.58 -9.38 -2.64
CA TYR A 175 -22.93 -9.15 -3.17
C TYR A 175 -23.50 -7.76 -2.87
N ALA A 176 -22.83 -6.91 -2.08
CA ALA A 176 -23.38 -5.60 -1.70
C ALA A 176 -23.68 -4.69 -2.89
N ASP A 177 -22.88 -4.76 -3.96
CA ASP A 177 -23.12 -3.93 -5.16
C ASP A 177 -23.66 -4.74 -6.35
N TYR A 178 -24.31 -5.89 -6.07
CA TYR A 178 -24.89 -6.69 -7.14
C TYR A 178 -25.86 -5.84 -7.96
N LYS A 179 -25.47 -5.54 -9.21
CA LYS A 179 -26.22 -4.72 -10.17
C LYS A 179 -26.71 -3.38 -9.58
N GLY A 180 -25.94 -2.76 -8.68
CA GLY A 180 -26.26 -1.46 -8.09
C GLY A 180 -27.28 -1.49 -6.95
N THR A 181 -27.71 -2.67 -6.49
CA THR A 181 -28.75 -2.81 -5.46
C THR A 181 -28.39 -2.16 -4.11
N SER A 182 -27.10 -1.96 -3.84
CA SER A 182 -26.59 -1.53 -2.53
C SER A 182 -27.11 -2.44 -1.41
N ALA A 183 -27.07 -3.75 -1.65
CA ALA A 183 -27.51 -4.76 -0.72
C ALA A 183 -26.68 -4.74 0.57
N ASN A 184 -27.36 -4.78 1.71
CA ASN A 184 -26.76 -5.07 3.01
C ASN A 184 -27.40 -6.35 3.55
N ILE A 185 -26.58 -7.38 3.71
CA ILE A 185 -26.97 -8.73 4.10
C ILE A 185 -26.67 -8.91 5.57
N GLU A 186 -27.69 -9.27 6.34
CA GLU A 186 -27.61 -9.54 7.78
C GLU A 186 -28.01 -10.99 8.01
N LEU A 187 -27.16 -11.75 8.71
CA LEU A 187 -27.40 -13.15 9.02
C LEU A 187 -27.73 -13.34 10.50
N THR A 188 -28.72 -14.18 10.78
CA THR A 188 -29.07 -14.59 12.14
C THR A 188 -29.37 -16.10 12.16
N GLY A 189 -29.31 -16.71 13.33
CA GLY A 189 -29.59 -18.14 13.49
C GLY A 189 -28.39 -18.95 13.99
N ASN A 190 -28.33 -20.22 13.62
CA ASN A 190 -27.30 -21.18 14.02
C ASN A 190 -26.86 -22.06 12.84
N SER A 191 -26.02 -23.08 13.10
CA SER A 191 -25.49 -24.01 12.07
C SER A 191 -26.58 -24.72 11.27
N ASP A 192 -27.74 -24.96 11.86
CA ASP A 192 -28.78 -25.80 11.26
C ASP A 192 -29.86 -24.95 10.57
N LYS A 193 -30.05 -23.71 11.05
CA LYS A 193 -31.09 -22.79 10.59
C LYS A 193 -30.54 -21.39 10.50
N LEU A 194 -30.47 -20.87 9.29
CA LEU A 194 -30.05 -19.51 9.00
C LEU A 194 -31.21 -18.67 8.47
N LYS A 195 -31.25 -17.43 8.94
CA LYS A 195 -32.16 -16.39 8.48
C LYS A 195 -31.36 -15.24 7.88
N VAL A 196 -31.65 -14.93 6.63
CA VAL A 196 -30.99 -13.91 5.81
C VAL A 196 -31.90 -12.70 5.66
N ASN A 197 -31.48 -11.53 6.12
CA ASN A 197 -32.18 -10.27 5.92
C ASN A 197 -31.38 -9.39 4.95
N ILE A 198 -31.95 -9.04 3.81
CA ILE A 198 -31.26 -8.30 2.74
C ILE A 198 -31.94 -6.94 2.58
N LYS A 199 -31.25 -5.87 2.97
CA LYS A 199 -31.71 -4.49 2.79
C LYS A 199 -31.22 -3.95 1.46
N VAL A 200 -32.13 -3.48 0.60
CA VAL A 200 -31.80 -2.99 -0.74
C VAL A 200 -32.36 -1.59 -0.99
N THR A 201 -31.81 -0.91 -2.00
CA THR A 201 -32.44 0.29 -2.58
C THR A 201 -33.66 -0.14 -3.40
N GLU A 202 -34.85 0.30 -2.99
CA GLU A 202 -36.14 -0.17 -3.53
C GLU A 202 -36.29 0.02 -5.04
N SER A 203 -35.98 1.21 -5.57
CA SER A 203 -36.10 1.49 -7.00
C SER A 203 -35.23 0.54 -7.83
N VAL A 204 -33.96 0.39 -7.44
CA VAL A 204 -33.01 -0.49 -8.14
C VAL A 204 -33.46 -1.95 -8.07
N TRP A 205 -33.95 -2.38 -6.90
CA TRP A 205 -34.50 -3.72 -6.75
C TRP A 205 -35.70 -3.95 -7.67
N ASN A 206 -36.62 -3.00 -7.73
CA ASN A 206 -37.82 -3.05 -8.56
C ASN A 206 -37.50 -3.03 -10.06
N ASP A 207 -36.40 -2.39 -10.47
CA ASP A 207 -35.90 -2.37 -11.85
C ASP A 207 -35.21 -3.68 -12.26
N LEU A 208 -34.75 -4.51 -11.30
CA LEU A 208 -34.14 -5.80 -11.63
C LEU A 208 -35.18 -6.78 -12.17
N SER A 209 -34.79 -7.53 -13.21
CA SER A 209 -35.56 -8.68 -13.69
C SER A 209 -35.69 -9.75 -12.62
N THR A 210 -36.76 -10.55 -12.71
CA THR A 210 -37.00 -11.69 -11.81
C THR A 210 -35.85 -12.68 -11.81
N SER A 211 -35.23 -12.93 -12.97
CA SER A 211 -34.04 -13.77 -13.09
C SER A 211 -32.86 -13.20 -12.31
N ASN A 212 -32.58 -11.90 -12.41
CA ASN A 212 -31.47 -11.28 -11.68
C ASN A 212 -31.69 -11.29 -10.16
N ARG A 213 -32.92 -11.03 -9.70
CA ARG A 213 -33.26 -11.16 -8.28
C ARG A 213 -33.07 -12.60 -7.81
N ARG A 214 -33.55 -13.59 -8.58
CA ARG A 214 -33.34 -15.02 -8.30
C ARG A 214 -31.86 -15.38 -8.23
N THR A 215 -31.05 -14.93 -9.19
CA THR A 215 -29.60 -15.18 -9.22
C THR A 215 -28.91 -14.63 -7.99
N LEU A 216 -29.22 -13.39 -7.58
CA LEU A 216 -28.63 -12.82 -6.36
C LEU A 216 -28.96 -13.67 -5.12
N LEU A 217 -30.23 -14.02 -4.94
CA LEU A 217 -30.66 -14.81 -3.79
C LEU A 217 -30.05 -16.22 -3.80
N GLN A 218 -30.00 -16.88 -4.96
CA GLN A 218 -29.37 -18.19 -5.10
C GLN A 218 -27.87 -18.11 -4.80
N ASN A 219 -27.14 -17.14 -5.35
CA ASN A 219 -25.71 -16.98 -5.08
C ASN A 219 -25.39 -16.74 -3.59
N ILE A 220 -26.28 -16.03 -2.88
CA ILE A 220 -26.15 -15.83 -1.43
C ILE A 220 -26.34 -17.16 -0.70
N VAL A 221 -27.35 -17.94 -1.07
CA VAL A 221 -27.60 -19.27 -0.51
C VAL A 221 -26.42 -20.20 -0.78
N ASP A 222 -25.94 -20.27 -2.02
CA ASP A 222 -24.82 -21.11 -2.41
C ASP A 222 -23.56 -20.75 -1.61
N ALA A 223 -23.26 -19.46 -1.45
CA ALA A 223 -22.12 -19.01 -0.65
C ALA A 223 -22.26 -19.28 0.86
N ILE A 224 -23.50 -19.40 1.36
CA ILE A 224 -23.75 -19.86 2.74
C ILE A 224 -23.41 -21.35 2.84
N HIS A 225 -23.88 -22.16 1.89
CA HIS A 225 -23.64 -23.60 1.87
C HIS A 225 -22.19 -23.98 1.53
N ASP A 226 -21.44 -23.11 0.86
CA ASP A 226 -19.98 -23.26 0.68
C ASP A 226 -19.19 -23.15 1.99
N ASN A 227 -19.79 -22.61 3.05
CA ASN A 227 -19.18 -22.54 4.37
C ASN A 227 -19.39 -23.85 5.13
N SER A 228 -18.31 -24.54 5.50
CA SER A 228 -18.36 -25.84 6.20
C SER A 228 -19.05 -25.84 7.57
N THR A 229 -19.43 -24.68 8.11
CA THR A 229 -20.23 -24.59 9.35
C THR A 229 -21.74 -24.56 9.07
N TYR A 230 -22.13 -24.21 7.84
CA TYR A 230 -23.52 -23.96 7.44
C TYR A 230 -23.89 -24.68 6.14
N ASP A 231 -23.10 -25.67 5.73
CA ASP A 231 -23.28 -26.48 4.51
C ASP A 231 -24.62 -27.23 4.48
N GLU A 232 -25.11 -27.64 5.65
CA GLU A 232 -26.40 -28.31 5.83
C GLU A 232 -27.51 -27.38 6.39
N ALA A 233 -27.24 -26.07 6.49
CA ALA A 233 -28.19 -25.15 7.09
C ALA A 233 -29.45 -25.00 6.25
N THR A 234 -30.63 -25.07 6.87
CA THR A 234 -31.87 -24.60 6.24
C THR A 234 -31.85 -23.09 6.16
N VAL A 235 -31.97 -22.53 4.95
CA VAL A 235 -31.91 -21.08 4.75
C VAL A 235 -33.32 -20.53 4.52
N THR A 236 -33.67 -19.51 5.30
CA THR A 236 -34.85 -18.66 5.07
C THR A 236 -34.39 -17.22 4.95
N GLY A 237 -35.14 -16.38 4.27
CA GLY A 237 -34.75 -14.99 4.14
C GLY A 237 -35.86 -14.03 3.77
N THR A 238 -35.51 -12.76 3.85
CA THR A 238 -36.40 -11.64 3.55
C THR A 238 -35.59 -10.55 2.86
N VAL A 239 -36.13 -10.01 1.78
CA VAL A 239 -35.62 -8.78 1.16
C VAL A 239 -36.51 -7.64 1.63
N VAL A 240 -35.88 -6.57 2.09
CA VAL A 240 -36.56 -5.38 2.62
C VAL A 240 -35.96 -4.10 2.03
N THR A 241 -36.73 -3.01 2.03
CA THR A 241 -36.19 -1.68 1.71
C THR A 241 -35.28 -1.19 2.83
N LYS A 242 -34.52 -0.11 2.60
CA LYS A 242 -33.72 0.55 3.65
C LYS A 242 -34.55 1.00 4.86
N ASN A 243 -35.85 1.26 4.66
CA ASN A 243 -36.80 1.61 5.72
C ASN A 243 -37.48 0.37 6.35
N SER A 244 -36.96 -0.83 6.10
CA SER A 244 -37.47 -2.11 6.61
C SER A 244 -38.85 -2.52 6.11
N VAL A 245 -39.31 -1.95 4.99
CA VAL A 245 -40.54 -2.41 4.32
C VAL A 245 -40.23 -3.73 3.61
N LYS A 246 -41.01 -4.76 3.86
CA LYS A 246 -40.80 -6.10 3.28
C LYS A 246 -41.16 -6.10 1.79
N LEU A 247 -40.22 -6.55 0.96
CA LEU A 247 -40.38 -6.70 -0.49
C LEU A 247 -40.71 -8.15 -0.85
N LEU A 248 -39.93 -9.11 -0.36
CA LEU A 248 -40.23 -10.54 -0.54
C LEU A 248 -39.64 -11.40 0.58
N THR A 249 -40.06 -12.66 0.64
CA THR A 249 -39.41 -13.71 1.46
C THR A 249 -38.93 -14.84 0.56
N PHE A 250 -37.96 -15.61 1.04
CA PHE A 250 -37.50 -16.80 0.34
C PHE A 250 -37.10 -17.89 1.33
N SER A 251 -37.03 -19.12 0.86
CA SER A 251 -36.51 -20.28 1.56
C SER A 251 -35.78 -21.20 0.59
N THR A 252 -35.09 -22.22 1.09
CA THR A 252 -34.49 -23.27 0.25
C THR A 252 -35.33 -24.54 0.29
N ASN A 253 -35.39 -25.25 -0.83
CA ASN A 253 -35.91 -26.62 -0.87
C ASN A 253 -34.82 -27.64 -0.47
N SER A 254 -35.15 -28.93 -0.47
CA SER A 254 -34.21 -30.02 -0.18
C SER A 254 -33.05 -30.17 -1.17
N SER A 255 -33.08 -29.44 -2.29
CA SER A 255 -32.03 -29.38 -3.32
C SER A 255 -31.29 -28.04 -3.30
N ASN A 256 -31.38 -27.29 -2.20
CA ASN A 256 -30.79 -25.96 -2.00
C ASN A 256 -31.20 -24.89 -3.04
N SER A 257 -32.23 -25.16 -3.83
CA SER A 257 -32.78 -24.18 -4.78
C SER A 257 -33.71 -23.22 -4.05
N ILE A 258 -33.69 -21.94 -4.42
CA ILE A 258 -34.56 -20.96 -3.77
C ILE A 258 -36.03 -21.17 -4.16
N ILE A 259 -36.89 -21.10 -3.14
CA ILE A 259 -38.33 -20.91 -3.24
C ILE A 259 -38.63 -19.50 -2.78
N ILE A 260 -39.31 -18.68 -3.59
CA ILE A 260 -39.65 -17.31 -3.21
C ILE A 260 -41.08 -17.27 -2.68
N GLY A 261 -41.22 -17.01 -1.38
CA GLY A 261 -42.48 -16.74 -0.73
C GLY A 261 -42.84 -15.26 -0.87
N SER A 262 -43.96 -14.96 -1.51
CA SER A 262 -44.55 -13.63 -1.44
C SER A 262 -45.31 -13.52 -0.12
N ASN A 263 -44.84 -12.67 0.81
CA ASN A 263 -45.59 -12.37 2.05
C ASN A 263 -46.67 -11.30 1.79
N VAL A 264 -47.32 -11.42 0.64
CA VAL A 264 -48.43 -10.58 0.23
C VAL A 264 -49.64 -11.08 0.98
N ASP A 265 -50.18 -10.25 1.86
CA ASP A 265 -51.48 -10.53 2.46
C ASP A 265 -52.55 -10.33 1.37
N LEU A 266 -53.05 -11.44 0.82
CA LEU A 266 -54.07 -11.41 -0.22
C LEU A 266 -55.28 -10.57 0.18
N SER A 267 -55.62 -10.52 1.47
CA SER A 267 -56.77 -9.73 1.95
C SER A 267 -56.52 -8.22 1.84
N THR A 268 -55.26 -7.78 2.00
CA THR A 268 -54.87 -6.39 1.83
C THR A 268 -54.93 -6.00 0.35
N VAL A 269 -54.36 -6.82 -0.53
CA VAL A 269 -54.41 -6.57 -1.98
C VAL A 269 -55.85 -6.59 -2.49
N GLN A 270 -56.66 -7.54 -2.02
CA GLN A 270 -58.07 -7.59 -2.34
C GLN A 270 -58.80 -6.32 -1.88
N THR A 271 -58.46 -5.79 -0.71
CA THR A 271 -59.05 -4.53 -0.21
C THR A 271 -58.66 -3.36 -1.11
N THR A 272 -57.38 -3.23 -1.50
CA THR A 272 -56.92 -2.21 -2.44
C THR A 272 -57.65 -2.31 -3.78
N LEU A 273 -57.73 -3.51 -4.37
CA LEU A 273 -58.44 -3.73 -5.62
C LEU A 273 -59.92 -3.34 -5.52
N ASN A 274 -60.60 -3.65 -4.42
CA ASN A 274 -62.00 -3.23 -4.22
C ASN A 274 -62.14 -1.72 -4.00
N ASN A 275 -61.16 -1.07 -3.37
CA ASN A 275 -61.17 0.38 -3.21
C ASN A 275 -60.97 1.10 -4.55
N ASP A 276 -60.02 0.62 -5.35
CA ASP A 276 -59.62 1.28 -6.59
C ASP A 276 -60.56 0.94 -7.76
N PHE A 277 -61.07 -0.29 -7.79
CA PHE A 277 -61.86 -0.81 -8.90
C PHE A 277 -63.28 -1.25 -8.52
N GLY A 278 -63.73 -1.13 -7.26
CA GLY A 278 -65.05 -1.58 -6.82
C GLY A 278 -66.24 -0.86 -7.49
N THR A 279 -65.99 0.25 -8.17
CA THR A 279 -66.92 0.81 -9.17
C THR A 279 -66.13 1.26 -10.38
N TYR A 280 -66.42 0.64 -11.53
CA TYR A 280 -65.74 0.93 -12.78
C TYR A 280 -66.75 1.34 -13.84
N LYS A 281 -66.65 2.59 -14.33
CA LYS A 281 -67.54 3.15 -15.38
C LYS A 281 -69.05 2.99 -15.08
N GLY A 282 -69.43 3.06 -13.80
CA GLY A 282 -70.82 2.91 -13.35
C GLY A 282 -71.24 1.48 -13.02
N VAL A 283 -70.40 0.49 -13.32
CA VAL A 283 -70.61 -0.91 -12.94
C VAL A 283 -70.05 -1.16 -11.54
N LYS A 284 -70.86 -1.72 -10.64
CA LYS A 284 -70.40 -2.14 -9.31
C LYS A 284 -69.69 -3.49 -9.41
N LEU A 285 -68.49 -3.55 -8.84
CA LEU A 285 -67.62 -4.73 -8.88
C LEU A 285 -67.29 -5.17 -7.45
N SER A 286 -67.19 -6.48 -7.26
CA SER A 286 -66.55 -7.09 -6.10
C SER A 286 -65.40 -7.94 -6.60
N ILE A 287 -64.21 -7.74 -6.08
CA ILE A 287 -63.01 -8.47 -6.50
C ILE A 287 -62.59 -9.40 -5.36
N GLU A 288 -62.39 -10.67 -5.68
CA GLU A 288 -61.87 -11.68 -4.77
C GLU A 288 -60.55 -12.23 -5.32
N LEU A 289 -59.56 -12.45 -4.46
CA LEU A 289 -58.28 -13.06 -4.84
C LEU A 289 -58.15 -14.46 -4.24
N SER A 290 -57.60 -15.39 -5.02
CA SER A 290 -57.09 -16.65 -4.49
C SER A 290 -55.67 -16.92 -4.96
N ASN A 291 -54.95 -17.62 -4.11
CA ASN A 291 -53.69 -18.25 -4.44
C ASN A 291 -53.97 -19.73 -4.65
N ASP A 292 -54.08 -20.16 -5.91
CA ASP A 292 -54.44 -21.54 -6.23
C ASP A 292 -53.20 -22.46 -6.11
N ASN A 293 -51.98 -21.93 -6.29
CA ASN A 293 -50.69 -22.59 -6.05
C ASN A 293 -49.53 -21.59 -5.96
N ASP A 294 -48.34 -22.02 -5.52
CA ASP A 294 -47.16 -21.16 -5.32
C ASP A 294 -46.67 -20.39 -6.57
N GLU A 295 -47.24 -20.59 -7.76
CA GLU A 295 -46.86 -19.94 -9.02
C GLU A 295 -47.96 -19.06 -9.64
N GLU A 296 -49.22 -19.16 -9.20
CA GLU A 296 -50.39 -18.61 -9.89
C GLU A 296 -51.34 -17.85 -8.96
N ILE A 297 -51.69 -16.62 -9.34
CA ILE A 297 -52.70 -15.79 -8.66
C ILE A 297 -53.94 -15.69 -9.54
N VAL A 298 -55.11 -15.95 -8.94
CA VAL A 298 -56.39 -15.86 -9.63
C VAL A 298 -57.24 -14.77 -9.02
N PHE A 299 -57.63 -13.78 -9.83
CA PHE A 299 -58.61 -12.77 -9.42
C PHE A 299 -59.99 -13.07 -10.02
N ARG A 300 -61.04 -12.88 -9.21
CA ARG A 300 -62.43 -13.10 -9.59
C ARG A 300 -63.20 -11.81 -9.41
N ILE A 301 -63.73 -11.27 -10.50
CA ILE A 301 -64.58 -10.08 -10.51
C ILE A 301 -66.03 -10.53 -10.54
N TYR A 302 -66.86 -10.06 -9.59
CA TYR A 302 -68.30 -10.28 -9.58
C TYR A 302 -69.01 -9.00 -9.99
N ALA A 303 -69.86 -9.10 -11.01
CA ALA A 303 -70.62 -7.98 -11.54
C ALA A 303 -72.03 -8.43 -11.95
N ASN A 304 -73.00 -7.51 -11.95
CA ASN A 304 -74.30 -7.80 -12.56
C ASN A 304 -74.11 -8.03 -14.07
N LYS A 305 -74.66 -9.12 -14.61
CA LYS A 305 -74.49 -9.49 -16.02
C LYS A 305 -74.94 -8.41 -17.00
N GLY A 306 -76.05 -7.72 -16.73
CA GLY A 306 -76.56 -6.64 -17.59
C GLY A 306 -75.60 -5.45 -17.62
N ASP A 307 -75.12 -5.05 -16.45
CA ASP A 307 -74.19 -3.93 -16.30
C ASP A 307 -72.81 -4.26 -16.91
N TRP A 308 -72.30 -5.48 -16.70
CA TRP A 308 -71.05 -5.93 -17.32
C TRP A 308 -71.14 -5.89 -18.86
N ASN A 309 -72.23 -6.41 -19.44
CA ASN A 309 -72.45 -6.44 -20.88
C ASN A 309 -72.63 -5.03 -21.50
N SER A 310 -72.81 -3.99 -20.68
CA SER A 310 -72.82 -2.60 -21.16
C SER A 310 -71.41 -2.05 -21.43
N LEU A 311 -70.37 -2.68 -20.87
CA LEU A 311 -68.98 -2.30 -21.11
C LEU A 311 -68.49 -2.82 -22.47
N THR A 312 -67.66 -2.03 -23.13
CA THR A 312 -66.97 -2.42 -24.35
C THR A 312 -65.78 -3.33 -24.03
N SER A 313 -65.35 -4.15 -25.00
CA SER A 313 -64.15 -4.99 -24.85
C SER A 313 -62.88 -4.20 -24.53
N TYR A 314 -62.80 -2.94 -24.98
CA TYR A 314 -61.68 -2.05 -24.63
C TYR A 314 -61.69 -1.69 -23.14
N GLN A 315 -62.86 -1.40 -22.59
CA GLN A 315 -63.05 -1.08 -21.18
C GLN A 315 -62.80 -2.30 -20.29
N THR A 316 -63.30 -3.48 -20.66
CA THR A 316 -63.05 -4.72 -19.89
C THR A 316 -61.57 -5.09 -19.91
N ASN A 317 -60.90 -5.00 -21.07
CA ASN A 317 -59.45 -5.26 -21.18
C ASN A 317 -58.60 -4.26 -20.36
N THR A 318 -58.97 -2.99 -20.37
CA THR A 318 -58.28 -1.96 -19.57
C THR A 318 -58.42 -2.26 -18.08
N LEU A 319 -59.62 -2.61 -17.61
CA LEU A 319 -59.84 -3.02 -16.23
C LEU A 319 -59.01 -4.26 -15.86
N PHE A 320 -59.00 -5.29 -16.71
CA PHE A 320 -58.21 -6.49 -16.46
C PHE A 320 -56.72 -6.20 -16.33
N ASN A 321 -56.15 -5.40 -17.23
CA ASN A 321 -54.74 -5.04 -17.18
C ASN A 321 -54.42 -4.23 -15.92
N SER A 322 -55.24 -3.26 -15.55
CA SER A 322 -55.03 -2.48 -14.32
C SER A 322 -55.12 -3.34 -13.06
N VAL A 323 -56.08 -4.28 -12.99
CA VAL A 323 -56.17 -5.23 -11.87
C VAL A 323 -54.94 -6.15 -11.83
N ALA A 324 -54.51 -6.66 -12.98
CA ALA A 324 -53.34 -7.53 -13.07
C ALA A 324 -52.04 -6.79 -12.71
N GLU A 325 -51.86 -5.54 -13.14
CA GLU A 325 -50.73 -4.69 -12.77
C GLU A 325 -50.70 -4.39 -11.27
N GLU A 326 -51.84 -4.07 -10.66
CA GLU A 326 -51.94 -3.83 -9.21
C GLU A 326 -51.60 -5.10 -8.41
N ILE A 327 -52.06 -6.26 -8.89
CA ILE A 327 -51.67 -7.56 -8.32
C ILE A 327 -50.17 -7.77 -8.50
N ASP A 328 -49.62 -7.72 -9.72
CA ASP A 328 -48.19 -7.99 -9.94
C ASP A 328 -47.30 -7.04 -9.12
N SER A 329 -47.68 -5.76 -9.03
CA SER A 329 -47.06 -4.74 -8.19
C SER A 329 -47.09 -5.11 -6.71
N ALA A 330 -48.24 -5.58 -6.19
CA ALA A 330 -48.34 -6.07 -4.82
C ALA A 330 -47.41 -7.27 -4.56
N TYR A 331 -47.20 -8.11 -5.57
CA TYR A 331 -46.20 -9.19 -5.56
C TYR A 331 -44.79 -8.73 -5.96
N SER A 332 -44.51 -7.42 -5.94
CA SER A 332 -43.22 -6.81 -6.27
C SER A 332 -42.68 -7.20 -7.65
N ASN A 333 -43.55 -7.36 -8.65
CA ASN A 333 -43.21 -7.76 -10.02
C ASN A 333 -42.41 -9.07 -10.05
N MET A 334 -42.88 -10.06 -9.29
CA MET A 334 -42.29 -11.40 -9.24
C MET A 334 -42.67 -12.28 -10.43
N ASN A 335 -43.42 -11.74 -11.40
CA ASN A 335 -43.86 -12.43 -12.61
C ASN A 335 -44.63 -13.72 -12.27
N LYS A 336 -45.54 -13.61 -11.29
CA LYS A 336 -46.54 -14.66 -11.02
C LYS A 336 -47.44 -14.74 -12.25
N LYS A 337 -47.90 -15.94 -12.60
CA LYS A 337 -48.93 -16.04 -13.63
C LYS A 337 -50.23 -15.53 -13.03
N ILE A 338 -50.83 -14.54 -13.68
CA ILE A 338 -52.07 -13.91 -13.20
C ILE A 338 -53.20 -14.30 -14.15
N TYR A 339 -54.22 -14.96 -13.60
CA TYR A 339 -55.45 -15.28 -14.33
C TYR A 339 -56.62 -14.53 -13.73
N GLY A 340 -57.60 -14.21 -14.57
CA GLY A 340 -58.78 -13.48 -14.17
C GLY A 340 -60.05 -14.11 -14.70
N PHE A 341 -61.10 -14.07 -13.89
CA PHE A 341 -62.43 -14.50 -14.28
C PHE A 341 -63.46 -13.47 -13.87
N VAL A 342 -64.46 -13.25 -14.72
CA VAL A 342 -65.64 -12.45 -14.37
C VAL A 342 -66.81 -13.39 -14.18
N TYR A 343 -67.53 -13.23 -13.07
CA TYR A 343 -68.71 -14.01 -12.72
C TYR A 343 -69.94 -13.12 -12.60
N ASP A 344 -71.10 -13.68 -12.94
CA ASP A 344 -72.38 -13.06 -12.63
C ASP A 344 -72.57 -13.00 -11.11
N SER A 345 -72.77 -11.80 -10.56
CA SER A 345 -72.97 -11.60 -9.11
C SER A 345 -74.24 -12.29 -8.59
N SER A 346 -75.24 -12.53 -9.45
CA SER A 346 -76.46 -13.25 -9.09
C SER A 346 -76.29 -14.78 -9.11
N ASN A 347 -75.30 -15.28 -9.83
CA ASN A 347 -74.95 -16.69 -9.92
C ASN A 347 -73.44 -16.86 -10.09
N LYS A 348 -72.74 -16.96 -8.95
CA LYS A 348 -71.27 -17.06 -8.83
C LYS A 348 -70.62 -18.25 -9.57
N THR A 349 -71.39 -19.09 -10.27
CA THR A 349 -70.88 -20.20 -11.08
C THR A 349 -70.83 -19.90 -12.58
N SER A 350 -71.52 -18.85 -13.05
CA SER A 350 -71.57 -18.48 -14.46
C SER A 350 -70.44 -17.50 -14.81
N ILE A 351 -69.43 -17.99 -15.54
CA ILE A 351 -68.33 -17.17 -16.06
C ILE A 351 -68.85 -16.31 -17.23
N LEU A 352 -68.66 -15.00 -17.14
CA LEU A 352 -68.98 -14.03 -18.18
C LEU A 352 -67.79 -13.79 -19.12
N GLU A 353 -66.57 -13.70 -18.56
CA GLU A 353 -65.35 -13.37 -19.31
C GLU A 353 -64.11 -13.95 -18.63
N ARG A 354 -63.02 -14.16 -19.38
CA ARG A 354 -61.75 -14.70 -18.90
C ARG A 354 -60.59 -13.81 -19.30
N TYR A 355 -59.66 -13.62 -18.39
CA TYR A 355 -58.35 -13.03 -18.60
C TYR A 355 -57.30 -14.11 -18.43
N ASN A 356 -56.52 -14.38 -19.48
CA ASN A 356 -55.55 -15.49 -19.49
C ASN A 356 -54.11 -15.05 -19.19
N GLY A 357 -53.91 -13.85 -18.64
CA GLY A 357 -52.57 -13.29 -18.44
C GLY A 357 -51.86 -12.98 -19.76
N SER A 358 -50.70 -12.33 -19.64
CA SER A 358 -49.67 -12.26 -20.69
C SER A 358 -48.51 -13.16 -20.34
#